data_AF-A0A412I033-F1
#
_entry.id   AF-A0A412I033-F1
#
_cell.length_a   1.000
_cell.length_b   1.000
_cell.length_c   1.000
_cell.angle_alpha   90.00
_cell.angle_beta   90.00
_cell.angle_gamma   90.00
#
_symmetry.space_group_name_H-M   'P 1'
#
loop_
_entity.id
_entity.type
_entity.pdbx_description
1 polymer ?
#
loop_
_entity_poly.entity_id
_entity_poly.type
_entity_poly.pdbx_seq_one_letter_code
_entity_poly.pdbx_strand_id
1 'polypeptide(L)'
;MNLNEYVKFDDSRKQFEIITGTQGKYSYDDVTRVSVLNEKAKYKGKDVPFTAVLPGGPLPSGLLQDPYLYVGVKIVLKNETVLAIYVSKEKTMVNTDQYIQDRKIAKKIEEVIKNVCEIS
;
A
#
# COMPACT_ATOMS: atom_id res chain seq x y z
N MET A 1 6.25 -16.84 -1.27
CA MET A 1 5.30 -15.78 -1.65
C MET A 1 6.00 -14.88 -2.67
N ASN A 2 5.38 -14.62 -3.82
CA ASN A 2 6.02 -13.88 -4.90
C ASN A 2 5.62 -12.39 -4.85
N LEU A 3 6.56 -11.49 -4.55
CA LEU A 3 6.30 -10.05 -4.51
C LEU A 3 6.16 -9.44 -5.91
N ASN A 4 6.68 -10.11 -6.95
CA ASN A 4 6.71 -9.62 -8.33
C ASN A 4 5.32 -9.45 -8.97
N GLU A 5 4.27 -9.96 -8.34
CA GLU A 5 2.88 -9.69 -8.71
C GLU A 5 2.44 -8.26 -8.36
N TYR A 6 3.12 -7.61 -7.41
CA TYR A 6 2.76 -6.29 -6.87
C TYR A 6 3.82 -5.24 -7.16
N VAL A 7 5.10 -5.61 -7.00
CA VAL A 7 6.24 -4.72 -7.18
C VAL A 7 7.47 -5.54 -7.57
N LYS A 8 8.24 -5.02 -8.53
CA LYS A 8 9.52 -5.60 -8.95
C LYS A 8 10.65 -4.65 -8.60
N PHE A 9 11.73 -5.18 -8.04
CA PHE A 9 12.91 -4.42 -7.63
C PHE A 9 14.04 -4.63 -8.64
N ASP A 10 14.73 -3.54 -8.99
CA ASP A 10 15.89 -3.52 -9.88
C ASP A 10 17.00 -2.74 -9.18
N ASP A 11 17.72 -3.44 -8.31
CA ASP A 11 18.78 -2.87 -7.47
C ASP A 11 19.96 -2.35 -8.31
N SER A 12 20.17 -2.91 -9.51
CA SER A 12 21.20 -2.46 -10.44
C SER A 12 20.97 -1.03 -10.94
N ARG A 13 19.70 -0.62 -11.02
CA ARG A 13 19.28 0.72 -11.42
C ARG A 13 18.70 1.54 -10.28
N LYS A 14 18.77 1.03 -9.04
CA LYS A 14 18.17 1.63 -7.84
C LYS A 14 16.71 2.07 -8.06
N GLN A 15 15.89 1.19 -8.65
CA GLN A 15 14.50 1.51 -8.98
C GLN A 15 13.56 0.34 -8.68
N PHE A 16 12.27 0.64 -8.52
CA PHE A 16 11.21 -0.36 -8.47
C PHE A 16 10.11 -0.06 -9.49
N GLU A 17 9.45 -1.11 -9.94
CA GLU A 17 8.28 -1.05 -10.82
C GLU A 17 7.03 -1.47 -10.03
N ILE A 18 6.06 -0.56 -9.89
CA ILE A 18 4.75 -0.89 -9.33
C ILE A 18 3.91 -1.60 -10.39
N ILE A 19 3.40 -2.79 -10.06
CA ILE A 19 2.56 -3.62 -10.93
C ILE A 19 1.07 -3.41 -10.62
N THR A 20 0.71 -3.15 -9.35
CA THR A 20 -0.69 -3.00 -8.91
C THR A 20 -0.93 -1.64 -8.26
N GLY A 21 -1.75 -0.78 -8.87
CA GLY A 21 -2.05 0.56 -8.35
C GLY A 21 -1.43 1.65 -9.20
N THR A 22 -0.57 2.49 -8.63
CA THR A 22 0.09 3.59 -9.35
C THR A 22 1.23 3.05 -10.22
N GLN A 23 0.88 2.35 -11.30
CA GLN A 23 1.81 1.65 -12.18
C GLN A 23 2.89 2.59 -12.74
N GLY A 24 4.13 2.10 -12.79
CA GLY A 24 5.26 2.88 -13.26
C GLY A 24 6.56 2.47 -12.58
N LYS A 25 7.66 3.07 -13.03
CA LYS A 25 9.00 2.88 -12.46
C LYS A 25 9.38 4.12 -11.64
N TYR A 26 9.95 3.90 -10.47
CA TYR A 26 10.28 4.95 -9.51
C TYR A 26 11.65 4.68 -8.90
N SER A 27 12.40 5.76 -8.65
CA SER A 27 13.72 5.70 -8.03
C SER A 27 13.60 5.40 -6.53
N TYR A 28 14.51 4.58 -5.99
CA TYR A 28 14.67 4.42 -4.54
C TYR A 28 14.98 5.77 -3.87
N ASP A 29 15.77 6.60 -4.55
CA ASP A 29 16.25 7.87 -4.01
C ASP A 29 15.13 8.92 -3.90
N ASP A 30 13.97 8.70 -4.53
CA ASP A 30 12.83 9.62 -4.44
C ASP A 30 11.89 9.31 -3.28
N VAL A 31 12.01 8.15 -2.64
CA VAL A 31 11.08 7.73 -1.59
C VAL A 31 11.40 8.41 -0.26
N THR A 32 10.39 9.03 0.36
CA THR A 32 10.53 9.67 1.68
C THR A 32 9.76 8.95 2.78
N ARG A 33 8.63 8.32 2.46
CA ARG A 33 7.82 7.60 3.45
C ARG A 33 7.12 6.40 2.83
N VAL A 34 7.02 5.33 3.61
CA VAL A 34 6.28 4.12 3.25
C VAL A 34 5.40 3.71 4.43
N SER A 35 4.16 3.31 4.16
CA SER A 35 3.23 2.88 5.21
C SER A 35 2.21 1.87 4.68
N VAL A 36 1.95 0.81 5.46
CA VAL A 36 0.81 -0.08 5.20
C VAL A 36 -0.48 0.59 5.65
N LEU A 37 -1.45 0.71 4.74
CA LEU A 37 -2.71 1.39 4.99
C LEU A 37 -3.89 0.58 4.45
N ASN A 38 -5.07 0.90 4.98
CA ASN A 38 -6.35 0.41 4.48
C ASN A 38 -7.09 1.57 3.82
N GLU A 39 -7.69 1.32 2.66
CA GLU A 39 -8.57 2.27 1.96
C GLU A 39 -9.99 1.72 1.92
N LYS A 40 -11.00 2.54 2.27
CA LYS A 40 -12.40 2.10 2.14
C LYS A 40 -12.74 1.84 0.67
N ALA A 41 -13.43 0.73 0.40
CA ALA A 41 -13.74 0.31 -0.96
C ALA A 41 -14.47 1.38 -1.77
N LYS A 42 -15.37 2.14 -1.13
CA LYS A 42 -16.11 3.23 -1.77
C LYS A 42 -15.26 4.40 -2.30
N TYR A 43 -14.00 4.54 -1.86
CA TYR A 43 -13.08 5.62 -2.25
C TYR A 43 -12.02 5.18 -3.26
N LYS A 44 -11.81 3.87 -3.46
CA LYS A 44 -10.83 3.36 -4.43
C LYS A 44 -11.10 3.94 -5.82
N GLY A 45 -10.08 4.59 -6.40
CA GLY A 45 -10.14 5.18 -7.74
C GLY A 45 -10.92 6.50 -7.86
N LYS A 46 -11.40 7.08 -6.75
CA LYS A 46 -12.13 8.36 -6.77
C LYS A 46 -11.29 9.56 -6.34
N ASP A 47 -10.33 9.34 -5.46
CA ASP A 47 -9.45 10.38 -4.89
C ASP A 47 -8.00 9.86 -4.81
N VAL A 48 -7.10 10.68 -4.26
CA VAL A 48 -5.72 10.27 -3.96
C VAL A 48 -5.72 9.03 -3.05
N PRO A 49 -5.04 7.94 -3.46
CA PRO A 49 -5.06 6.68 -2.71
C PRO A 49 -4.61 6.81 -1.26
N PHE A 50 -5.26 6.05 -0.38
CA PHE A 50 -4.90 5.93 1.05
C PHE A 50 -4.86 7.28 1.81
N THR A 51 -5.72 8.23 1.43
CA THR A 51 -5.86 9.52 2.11
C THR A 51 -6.83 9.44 3.30
N ALA A 52 -7.92 8.67 3.17
CA ALA A 52 -8.84 8.39 4.26
C ALA A 52 -8.31 7.23 5.12
N VAL A 53 -7.34 7.51 5.97
CA VAL A 53 -6.72 6.52 6.86
C VAL A 53 -7.65 6.15 8.01
N LEU A 54 -7.81 4.86 8.27
CA LEU A 54 -8.35 4.37 9.54
C LEU A 54 -7.22 4.34 10.57
N PRO A 55 -7.25 5.17 11.63
CA PRO A 55 -6.28 5.03 12.72
C PRO A 55 -6.44 3.65 13.37
N GLY A 56 -5.34 3.08 13.88
CA GLY A 56 -5.27 1.76 14.52
C GLY A 56 -6.00 1.66 15.86
N GLY A 57 -7.05 2.45 16.08
CA GLY A 57 -7.97 2.40 17.22
C GLY A 57 -9.28 1.68 16.89
N PRO A 58 -10.24 1.64 17.82
CA PRO A 58 -11.56 1.08 17.54
C PRO A 58 -12.19 1.76 16.32
N LEU A 59 -12.86 0.97 15.49
CA LEU A 59 -13.43 1.42 14.22
C LEU A 59 -14.35 2.64 14.48
N PRO A 60 -14.14 3.80 13.83
CA PRO A 60 -15.10 4.89 13.91
C PRO A 60 -16.46 4.40 13.40
N SER A 61 -17.53 4.74 14.10
CA SER A 61 -18.91 4.28 13.88
C SER A 61 -19.38 4.33 12.42
N GLY A 62 -18.86 5.26 11.61
CA GLY A 62 -19.10 5.34 10.16
C GLY A 62 -18.49 4.22 9.29
N LEU A 63 -17.79 3.24 9.86
CA LEU A 63 -17.37 1.99 9.19
C LEU A 63 -18.42 0.88 9.27
N LEU A 64 -19.37 0.97 10.21
CA LEU A 64 -20.42 -0.03 10.35
C LEU A 64 -21.40 -0.04 9.17
N GLN A 65 -21.42 1.03 8.37
CA GLN A 65 -22.27 1.13 7.17
C GLN A 65 -21.64 0.52 5.91
N ASP A 66 -20.30 0.52 5.80
CA ASP A 66 -19.57 -0.08 4.68
C ASP A 66 -18.24 -0.64 5.19
N PRO A 67 -18.20 -1.93 5.55
CA PRO A 67 -17.04 -2.57 6.18
C PRO A 67 -15.95 -2.93 5.16
N TYR A 68 -16.21 -2.73 3.87
CA TYR A 68 -15.32 -3.18 2.81
C TYR A 68 -14.15 -2.22 2.60
N LEU A 69 -12.96 -2.79 2.46
CA LEU A 69 -11.70 -2.06 2.27
C LEU A 69 -10.76 -2.80 1.32
N TYR A 70 -9.72 -2.10 0.89
CA TYR A 70 -8.55 -2.67 0.22
C TYR A 70 -7.31 -2.42 1.08
N VAL A 71 -6.43 -3.41 1.16
CA VAL A 71 -5.12 -3.31 1.80
C VAL A 71 -4.08 -2.94 0.75
N GLY A 72 -3.15 -2.06 1.10
CA GLY A 72 -1.99 -1.80 0.29
C GLY A 72 -0.91 -1.01 1.01
N VAL A 73 0.07 -0.57 0.21
CA VAL A 73 1.21 0.22 0.65
C VAL A 73 1.10 1.60 0.02
N LYS A 74 1.16 2.63 0.86
CA LYS A 74 1.31 4.02 0.45
C LYS A 74 2.78 4.37 0.45
N ILE A 75 3.26 4.94 -0.66
CA ILE A 75 4.60 5.48 -0.80
C ILE A 75 4.46 6.98 -1.05
N VAL A 76 5.25 7.78 -0.35
CA VAL A 76 5.33 9.23 -0.55
C VAL A 76 6.70 9.53 -1.12
N LEU A 77 6.74 10.30 -2.21
CA LEU A 77 7.97 10.75 -2.84
C LEU A 77 8.41 12.13 -2.32
N LYS A 78 9.63 12.55 -2.65
CA LYS A 78 10.21 13.86 -2.29
C LYS A 78 9.37 15.05 -2.77
N ASN A 79 8.76 14.93 -3.94
CA ASN A 79 7.86 15.94 -4.51
C ASN A 79 6.41 15.83 -4.00
N GLU A 80 6.20 15.15 -2.87
CA GLU A 80 4.90 14.89 -2.23
C GLU A 80 3.93 14.02 -3.04
N THR A 81 4.37 13.48 -4.19
CA THR A 81 3.56 12.53 -4.96
C THR A 81 3.28 11.28 -4.12
N VAL A 82 2.01 10.87 -4.11
CA VAL A 82 1.56 9.64 -3.44
C VAL A 82 1.40 8.52 -4.46
N LEU A 83 2.11 7.42 -4.22
CA LEU A 83 1.97 6.18 -4.98
C LEU A 83 1.27 5.11 -4.12
N ALA A 84 0.55 4.23 -4.79
CA ALA A 84 -0.17 3.13 -4.20
C ALA A 84 0.27 1.79 -4.78
N ILE A 85 0.59 0.84 -3.91
CA ILE A 85 0.68 -0.58 -4.25
C ILE A 85 -0.54 -1.29 -3.63
N TYR A 86 -1.50 -1.70 -4.45
CA TYR A 86 -2.63 -2.49 -3.96
C TYR A 86 -2.25 -3.96 -3.83
N VAL A 87 -2.46 -4.52 -2.64
CA VAL A 87 -2.24 -5.94 -2.38
C VAL A 87 -3.56 -6.71 -2.53
N SER A 88 -4.63 -6.17 -1.95
CA SER A 88 -5.96 -6.76 -2.09
C SER A 88 -6.43 -6.71 -3.55
N LYS A 89 -6.53 -7.88 -4.18
CA LYS A 89 -7.11 -8.04 -5.53
C LYS A 89 -8.62 -7.74 -5.49
N GLU A 90 -9.30 -8.29 -4.48
CA GLU A 90 -10.72 -8.06 -4.20
C GLU A 90 -10.93 -7.28 -2.91
N LYS A 91 -12.09 -6.63 -2.76
CA LYS A 91 -12.45 -5.95 -1.50
C LYS A 91 -12.52 -6.96 -0.36
N THR A 92 -12.05 -6.57 0.82
CA THR A 92 -12.01 -7.41 2.01
C THR A 92 -12.61 -6.69 3.22
N MET A 93 -12.70 -7.36 4.36
CA MET A 93 -13.12 -6.79 5.64
C MET A 93 -12.10 -7.11 6.72
N VAL A 94 -12.03 -6.26 7.75
CA VAL A 94 -11.15 -6.51 8.89
C VAL A 94 -11.40 -7.89 9.50
N ASN A 95 -10.34 -8.53 9.99
CA ASN A 95 -10.35 -9.86 10.62
C ASN A 95 -10.70 -11.05 9.72
N THR A 96 -10.93 -10.86 8.42
CA THR A 96 -11.03 -11.99 7.48
C THR A 96 -9.65 -12.58 7.19
N ASP A 97 -9.59 -13.85 6.79
CA ASP A 97 -8.33 -14.50 6.41
C ASP A 97 -7.64 -13.76 5.26
N GLN A 98 -8.40 -13.33 4.25
CA GLN A 98 -7.89 -12.53 3.15
C GLN A 98 -7.20 -11.27 3.66
N TYR A 99 -7.87 -10.51 4.53
CA TYR A 99 -7.30 -9.29 5.11
C TYR A 99 -6.01 -9.56 5.89
N ILE A 100 -5.99 -10.61 6.71
CA ILE A 100 -4.80 -10.98 7.49
C ILE A 100 -3.63 -11.32 6.57
N GLN A 101 -3.88 -12.09 5.51
CA GLN A 101 -2.84 -12.43 4.52
C GLN A 101 -2.40 -11.18 3.76
N ASP A 102 -3.32 -10.39 3.21
CA ASP A 102 -3.00 -9.16 2.48
C ASP A 102 -2.17 -8.18 3.32
N ARG A 103 -2.45 -8.08 4.63
CA ARG A 103 -1.65 -7.27 5.55
C ARG A 103 -0.24 -7.79 5.75
N LYS A 104 -0.04 -9.12 5.82
CA LYS A 104 1.30 -9.73 5.88
C LYS A 104 2.11 -9.44 4.62
N ILE A 105 1.47 -9.56 3.46
CA ILE A 105 2.06 -9.22 2.16
C ILE A 105 2.46 -7.74 2.11
N ALA A 106 1.54 -6.84 2.45
CA ALA A 106 1.79 -5.40 2.45
C ALA A 106 2.93 -5.01 3.41
N LYS A 107 2.98 -5.64 4.60
CA LYS A 107 4.07 -5.45 5.55
C LYS A 107 5.41 -5.91 4.99
N LYS A 108 5.45 -7.02 4.27
CA LYS A 108 6.68 -7.47 3.63
C LYS A 108 7.16 -6.52 2.54
N ILE A 109 6.24 -5.98 1.73
CA ILE A 109 6.56 -4.94 0.74
C ILE A 109 7.10 -3.69 1.43
N GLU A 110 6.43 -3.21 2.49
CA GLU A 110 6.90 -2.06 3.28
C GLU A 110 8.33 -2.25 3.81
N GLU A 111 8.63 -3.41 4.42
CA GLU A 111 9.97 -3.74 4.91
C GLU A 111 11.03 -3.70 3.80
N VAL A 112 10.75 -4.33 2.65
CA VAL A 112 11.70 -4.36 1.54
C VAL A 112 11.95 -2.95 1.01
N ILE A 113 10.91 -2.15 0.79
CA ILE A 113 11.07 -0.77 0.31
C ILE A 113 11.86 0.06 1.31
N LYS A 114 11.56 -0.04 2.62
CA LYS A 114 12.32 0.67 3.65
C LYS A 114 13.79 0.28 3.64
N ASN A 115 14.10 -1.00 3.47
CA ASN A 115 15.48 -1.48 3.41
C ASN A 115 16.22 -0.96 2.17
N VAL A 116 15.64 -1.07 0.97
CA VAL A 116 16.33 -0.66 -0.28
C VAL A 116 16.39 0.85 -0.47
N CYS A 117 15.48 1.60 0.16
CA CYS A 117 15.46 3.07 0.15
C CYS A 117 16.13 3.68 1.39
N GLU A 118 16.68 2.85 2.30
CA GLU A 118 17.37 3.28 3.52
C GLU A 118 16.49 4.16 4.45
N ILE A 119 15.20 3.85 4.54
CA ILE A 119 14.20 4.58 5.33
C ILE A 119 14.08 3.95 6.72
N SER A 120 14.22 4.79 7.76
CA SER A 120 14.13 4.41 9.19
C SER A 120 12.71 4.09 9.66
#